data_AF-A0A519K4S9-F1
#
_entry.id   AF-A0A519K4S9-F1
#
_cell.length_a   1.000
_cell.length_b   1.000
_cell.length_c   1.000
_cell.angle_alpha   90.00
_cell.angle_beta   90.00
_cell.angle_gamma   90.00
#
_symmetry.space_group_name_H-M   'P 1'
#
loop_
_entity.id
_entity.type
_entity.pdbx_description
1 polymer ?
#
loop_
_entity_poly.entity_id
_entity_poly.type
_entity_poly.pdbx_seq_one_letter_code
_entity_poly.pdbx_strand_id
1 'polypeptide(L)'
;MNQLDIAKTSEYEVELLEYATAKLSEIDRIQIYGKSPEKEPVLSFKLEGRDDVTELEQYLSNEHNIDLRSGSLSAQPLMKILGVEGLLRASFCYYNTREEIDYFADALRQFAEGKH
;
A
#
# COMPACT_ATOMS: atom_id res chain seq x y z
N MET A 1 -23.96 1.62 21.01
CA MET A 1 -22.88 1.57 20.00
C MET A 1 -23.44 0.77 18.84
N ASN A 2 -23.72 1.43 17.71
CA ASN A 2 -24.25 0.72 16.55
C ASN A 2 -23.22 -0.31 16.12
N GLN A 3 -23.66 -1.55 16.14
CA GLN A 3 -23.06 -2.74 15.58
C GLN A 3 -22.95 -2.52 14.07
N LEU A 4 -22.05 -1.63 13.63
CA LEU A 4 -21.43 -1.74 12.31
C LEU A 4 -20.96 -3.18 12.27
N ASP A 5 -21.62 -3.96 11.42
CA ASP A 5 -21.61 -5.41 11.42
C ASP A 5 -20.16 -5.84 11.19
N ILE A 6 -19.42 -6.12 12.27
CA ILE A 6 -17.96 -6.26 12.27
C ILE A 6 -17.52 -7.28 11.21
N ALA A 7 -18.33 -8.31 10.98
CA ALA A 7 -18.14 -9.28 9.92
C ALA A 7 -18.21 -8.65 8.51
N LYS A 8 -19.23 -7.85 8.22
CA LYS A 8 -19.35 -7.14 6.93
C LYS A 8 -18.23 -6.12 6.72
N THR A 9 -17.82 -5.43 7.79
CA THR A 9 -16.68 -4.52 7.78
C THR A 9 -15.39 -5.27 7.43
N SER A 10 -15.18 -6.44 8.04
CA SER A 10 -14.00 -7.28 7.78
C SER A 10 -13.98 -7.85 6.37
N GLU A 11 -15.11 -8.34 5.84
CA GLU A 11 -15.22 -8.81 4.46
C GLU A 11 -14.91 -7.69 3.47
N TYR A 12 -15.47 -6.50 3.68
CA TYR A 12 -15.23 -5.35 2.83
C TYR A 12 -13.76 -4.89 2.84
N GLU A 13 -13.11 -4.86 4.00
CA GLU A 13 -11.69 -4.53 4.11
C GLU A 13 -10.79 -5.54 3.38
N VAL A 14 -11.15 -6.84 3.41
CA VAL A 14 -10.48 -7.87 2.63
C VAL A 14 -10.67 -7.65 1.13
N GLU A 15 -11.87 -7.32 0.68
CA GLU A 15 -12.12 -7.00 -0.73
C GLU A 15 -11.29 -5.80 -1.21
N LEU A 16 -11.17 -4.75 -0.39
CA LEU A 16 -10.33 -3.59 -0.70
C LEU A 16 -8.85 -3.99 -0.82
N LEU A 17 -8.37 -4.83 0.09
CA LEU A 17 -7.00 -5.34 0.05
C LEU A 17 -6.73 -6.16 -1.22
N GLU A 18 -7.64 -7.05 -1.59
CA GLU A 18 -7.53 -7.86 -2.81
C GLU A 18 -7.54 -6.98 -4.06
N TYR A 19 -8.45 -6.00 -4.11
CA TYR A 19 -8.55 -5.04 -5.20
C TYR A 19 -7.26 -4.20 -5.35
N ALA A 20 -6.76 -3.65 -4.25
CA ALA A 20 -5.50 -2.91 -4.23
C ALA A 20 -4.31 -3.79 -4.62
N THR A 21 -4.27 -5.04 -4.15
CA THR A 21 -3.21 -6.00 -4.51
C THR A 21 -3.21 -6.28 -6.00
N ALA A 22 -4.37 -6.48 -6.61
CA ALA A 22 -4.49 -6.69 -8.06
C ALA A 22 -3.99 -5.46 -8.83
N LYS A 23 -4.49 -4.27 -8.50
CA LYS A 23 -4.13 -3.00 -9.16
C LYS A 23 -2.63 -2.70 -9.10
N LEU A 24 -2.03 -2.84 -7.92
CA LEU A 24 -0.59 -2.56 -7.74
C LEU A 24 0.30 -3.63 -8.37
N SER A 25 -0.19 -4.85 -8.53
CA SER A 25 0.56 -5.92 -9.23
C SER A 25 0.66 -5.68 -10.74
N GLU A 26 -0.19 -4.83 -11.31
CA GLU A 26 -0.13 -4.41 -12.72
C GLU A 26 0.88 -3.29 -12.98
N ILE A 27 1.42 -2.67 -11.92
CA ILE A 27 2.38 -1.56 -12.05
C ILE A 27 3.79 -2.14 -12.13
N ASP A 28 4.47 -1.85 -13.23
CA ASP A 28 5.86 -2.29 -13.42
C ASP A 28 6.74 -1.86 -12.25
N ARG A 29 7.65 -2.75 -11.85
CA ARG A 29 8.63 -2.56 -10.77
C ARG A 29 8.04 -2.44 -9.36
N ILE A 30 6.73 -2.59 -9.17
CA ILE A 30 6.17 -2.71 -7.82
C ILE A 30 6.40 -4.14 -7.29
N GLN A 31 7.07 -4.22 -6.14
CA GLN A 31 7.22 -5.47 -5.37
C GLN A 31 6.34 -5.41 -4.12
N ILE A 32 5.41 -6.35 -4.01
CA ILE A 32 4.52 -6.50 -2.84
C ILE A 32 5.10 -7.54 -1.86
N TYR A 33 5.11 -7.18 -0.58
CA TYR A 33 5.59 -7.98 0.54
C TYR A 33 4.42 -8.42 1.43
N GLY A 34 4.46 -9.68 1.89
CA GLY A 34 3.40 -10.26 2.73
C GLY A 34 2.13 -10.59 1.93
N LYS A 35 2.17 -11.73 1.24
CA LYS A 35 1.08 -12.26 0.39
C LYS A 35 0.33 -13.45 1.04
N SER A 36 0.25 -13.46 2.37
CA SER A 36 -0.54 -14.47 3.07
C SER A 36 -2.00 -14.38 2.61
N PRO A 37 -2.69 -15.51 2.34
CA PRO A 37 -4.10 -15.50 1.94
C PRO A 37 -4.99 -14.94 3.04
N GLU A 38 -4.63 -15.20 4.30
CA GLU A 38 -5.26 -14.59 5.47
C GLU A 38 -4.29 -13.55 6.03
N LYS A 39 -4.66 -12.27 5.92
CA LYS A 39 -3.93 -11.17 6.55
C LYS A 39 -4.84 -9.96 6.78
N GLU A 40 -4.42 -9.13 7.72
CA GLU A 40 -4.99 -7.78 7.92
C GLU A 40 -4.96 -6.97 6.60
N PRO A 41 -5.88 -6.01 6.41
CA PRO A 41 -6.04 -5.19 5.20
C PRO A 41 -4.91 -4.16 5.04
N VAL A 42 -3.68 -4.64 5.07
CA VAL A 42 -2.45 -3.88 4.93
C VAL A 42 -1.63 -4.43 3.77
N LEU A 43 -1.09 -3.51 2.98
CA LEU A 43 -0.31 -3.81 1.79
C LEU A 43 1.03 -3.10 1.90
N SER A 44 2.08 -3.91 2.11
CA SER A 44 3.46 -3.43 2.14
C SER A 44 4.09 -3.62 0.76
N PHE A 45 4.77 -2.60 0.24
CA PHE A 45 5.35 -2.63 -1.09
C PHE A 45 6.59 -1.74 -1.20
N LYS A 46 7.33 -1.90 -2.29
CA LYS A 46 8.38 -0.96 -2.71
C LYS A 46 8.40 -0.85 -4.24
N LEU A 47 8.99 0.22 -4.74
CA LEU A 47 9.28 0.40 -6.15
C LEU A 47 10.74 0.02 -6.42
N GLU A 48 10.99 -0.99 -7.24
CA GLU A 48 12.35 -1.42 -7.57
C GLU A 48 13.14 -0.32 -8.27
N GLY A 49 14.43 -0.20 -7.94
CA GLY A 49 15.32 0.83 -8.49
C GLY A 49 15.10 2.22 -7.89
N ARG A 50 14.35 2.32 -6.80
CA ARG A 50 14.24 3.50 -5.93
C ARG A 50 14.48 3.02 -4.50
N ASP A 51 15.70 3.25 -4.00
CA ASP A 51 16.10 2.77 -2.67
C ASP A 51 15.48 3.60 -1.54
N ASP A 52 15.23 4.89 -1.79
CA ASP A 52 14.56 5.78 -0.83
C ASP A 52 13.03 5.70 -0.96
N VAL A 53 12.41 4.97 -0.05
CA VAL A 53 10.94 4.85 0.04
C VAL A 53 10.25 6.15 0.47
N THR A 54 10.97 7.11 1.04
CA THR A 54 10.40 8.39 1.50
C THR A 54 10.13 9.34 0.34
N GLU A 55 10.86 9.24 -0.78
CA GLU A 55 10.62 10.04 -1.98
C GLU A 55 9.21 9.80 -2.52
N LEU A 56 8.82 8.53 -2.66
CA LEU A 56 7.48 8.16 -3.13
C LEU A 56 6.38 8.53 -2.13
N GLU A 57 6.62 8.37 -0.82
CA GLU A 57 5.69 8.83 0.22
C GLU A 57 5.44 10.33 0.11
N GLN A 58 6.50 11.13 0.00
CA GLN A 58 6.41 12.59 -0.09
C GLN A 58 5.70 13.03 -1.36
N TYR A 59 5.99 12.40 -2.50
CA TYR A 59 5.29 12.66 -3.76
C TYR A 59 3.78 12.41 -3.62
N LEU A 60 3.40 11.26 -3.09
CA LEU A 60 1.99 10.89 -2.91
C LEU A 60 1.27 11.84 -1.95
N SER A 61 1.90 12.21 -0.84
CA SER A 61 1.31 13.12 0.15
C SER A 61 1.18 14.54 -0.40
N ASN A 62 2.24 15.10 -1.00
CA ASN A 62 2.26 16.50 -1.44
C ASN A 62 1.43 16.75 -2.72
N GLU A 63 1.54 15.88 -3.72
CA GLU A 63 0.94 16.11 -5.04
C GLU A 63 -0.45 15.49 -5.17
N HIS A 64 -0.68 14.38 -4.45
CA HIS A 64 -1.91 13.61 -4.58
C HIS A 64 -2.76 13.58 -3.32
N ASN A 65 -2.26 14.10 -2.18
CA ASN A 65 -2.96 14.06 -0.90
C ASN A 65 -3.24 12.62 -0.43
N ILE A 66 -2.30 11.71 -0.71
CA ILE A 66 -2.36 10.29 -0.34
C ILE A 66 -1.29 10.01 0.71
N ASP A 67 -1.73 9.74 1.94
CA ASP A 67 -0.83 9.47 3.05
C ASP A 67 -0.59 7.96 3.24
N LEU A 68 0.69 7.57 3.19
CA LEU A 68 1.15 6.23 3.49
C LEU A 68 2.07 6.24 4.72
N ARG A 69 2.53 5.06 5.15
CA ARG A 69 3.64 4.94 6.10
C ARG A 69 4.87 4.39 5.39
N SER A 70 6.01 5.05 5.50
CA SER A 70 7.28 4.55 4.97
C SER A 70 8.27 4.12 6.07
N GLY A 71 9.37 3.48 5.66
CA GLY A 71 10.52 3.16 6.50
C GLY A 71 10.49 1.74 7.07
N SER A 72 11.06 1.57 8.27
CA SER A 72 11.23 0.24 8.89
C SER A 72 9.97 -0.32 9.55
N LEU A 73 8.90 0.48 9.66
CA LEU A 73 7.59 0.08 10.21
C LEU A 73 7.66 -0.61 11.59
N SER A 74 8.66 -0.26 12.42
CA SER A 74 8.96 -0.93 13.69
C SER A 74 9.24 -2.44 13.56
N ALA A 75 9.68 -2.88 12.39
CA ALA A 75 9.95 -4.28 12.02
C ALA A 75 11.38 -4.46 11.49
N GLN A 76 12.36 -3.75 12.05
CA GLN A 76 13.77 -3.75 11.61
C GLN A 76 14.37 -5.16 11.46
N PRO A 77 14.12 -6.15 12.35
CA PRO A 77 14.64 -7.50 12.17
C PRO A 77 14.12 -8.17 10.89
N LEU A 78 12.85 -7.97 10.56
CA LEU A 78 12.24 -8.51 9.35
C LEU A 78 12.81 -7.83 8.10
N MET A 79 12.99 -6.51 8.13
CA MET A 79 13.59 -5.76 7.01
C MET A 79 15.01 -6.28 6.68
N LYS A 80 15.82 -6.60 7.70
CA LYS A 80 17.14 -7.21 7.53
C LYS A 80 17.08 -8.59 6.88
N ILE A 81 16.11 -9.43 7.27
CA ILE A 81 15.91 -10.76 6.67
C ILE A 81 15.48 -10.63 5.21
N LEU A 82 14.63 -9.65 4.91
CA LEU A 82 14.15 -9.35 3.55
C LEU A 82 15.18 -8.62 2.68
N GLY A 83 16.29 -8.14 3.26
CA GLY A 83 17.32 -7.38 2.54
C GLY A 83 16.84 -6.03 2.02
N VAL A 84 15.91 -5.38 2.72
CA VAL A 84 15.38 -4.06 2.36
C VAL A 84 15.64 -3.05 3.47
N GLU A 85 15.86 -1.78 3.12
CA GLU A 85 16.10 -0.70 4.09
C GLU A 85 14.79 -0.10 4.63
N GLY A 86 13.72 -0.18 3.84
CA GLY A 86 12.37 0.23 4.22
C GLY A 86 11.33 -0.24 3.22
N LEU A 87 10.06 -0.12 3.61
CA LEU A 87 8.89 -0.40 2.78
C LEU A 87 7.87 0.74 2.92
N LEU A 88 7.03 0.89 1.91
CA LEU A 88 5.78 1.66 2.01
C LEU A 88 4.66 0.72 2.46
N ARG A 89 3.73 1.24 3.26
CA ARG A 89 2.54 0.52 3.70
C ARG A 89 1.29 1.35 3.49
N ALA A 90 0.38 0.82 2.68
CA ALA A 90 -1.01 1.23 2.64
C ALA A 90 -1.83 0.39 3.63
N SER A 91 -2.71 1.03 4.38
CA SER A 91 -3.61 0.39 5.33
C SER A 91 -5.04 0.79 5.00
N PHE A 92 -5.89 -0.18 4.73
CA PHE A 92 -7.29 0.04 4.36
C PHE A 92 -8.20 -0.21 5.56
N CYS A 93 -9.23 0.60 5.66
CA CYS A 93 -10.31 0.48 6.65
C CYS A 93 -11.66 0.57 5.94
N TYR A 94 -12.74 0.26 6.66
CA TYR A 94 -14.11 0.27 6.16
C TYR A 94 -14.62 1.57 5.53
N TYR A 95 -13.97 2.70 5.80
CA TYR A 95 -14.33 3.99 5.20
C TYR A 95 -13.62 4.25 3.86
N ASN A 96 -12.66 3.41 3.49
CA ASN A 96 -12.00 3.53 2.20
C ASN A 96 -12.88 3.02 1.06
N THR A 97 -12.55 3.43 -0.16
CA THR A 97 -13.33 3.09 -1.38
C THR A 97 -12.45 2.52 -2.48
N ARG A 98 -13.07 1.86 -3.47
CA ARG A 98 -12.34 1.36 -4.65
C ARG A 98 -11.84 2.50 -5.52
N GLU A 99 -12.57 3.61 -5.56
CA GLU A 99 -12.21 4.83 -6.28
C GLU A 99 -10.95 5.48 -5.69
N GLU A 100 -10.80 5.48 -4.36
CA GLU A 100 -9.56 5.91 -3.69
C GLU A 100 -8.38 5.00 -4.06
N ILE A 101 -8.60 3.68 -4.15
CA ILE A 101 -7.58 2.72 -4.57
C ILE A 101 -7.18 2.95 -6.03
N ASP A 102 -8.14 3.22 -6.91
CA ASP A 102 -7.87 3.52 -8.32
C ASP A 102 -7.05 4.79 -8.46
N TYR A 103 -7.44 5.86 -7.76
CA TYR A 103 -6.68 7.11 -7.72
C TYR A 103 -5.25 6.90 -7.19
N PHE A 104 -5.10 6.10 -6.14
CA PHE A 104 -3.81 5.72 -5.60
C PHE A 104 -2.94 4.92 -6.59
N ALA A 105 -3.51 3.91 -7.24
CA ALA A 105 -2.80 3.12 -8.24
C ALA A 105 -2.36 3.97 -9.44
N ASP A 106 -3.18 4.91 -9.87
CA ASP A 106 -2.86 5.83 -10.97
C ASP A 106 -1.75 6.81 -10.60
N ALA A 107 -1.75 7.36 -9.39
CA ALA A 107 -0.67 8.20 -8.87
C ALA A 107 0.66 7.43 -8.77
N LEU A 108 0.61 6.19 -8.26
CA LEU A 108 1.77 5.30 -8.23
C LEU A 108 2.34 5.02 -9.63
N ARG A 109 1.45 4.77 -10.62
CA ARG A 109 1.86 4.50 -11.99
C ARG A 109 2.55 5.71 -12.63
N GLN A 110 2.01 6.92 -12.41
CA GLN A 110 2.63 8.16 -12.90
C GLN A 110 4.05 8.34 -12.35
N PHE A 111 4.25 8.08 -11.05
CA PHE A 111 5.57 8.12 -10.44
C PHE A 111 6.51 7.06 -11.01
N ALA A 112 6.05 5.81 -11.10
CA ALA A 112 6.85 4.67 -11.59
C ALA A 112 7.31 4.85 -13.05
N GLU A 113 6.49 5.48 -13.88
CA GLU A 113 6.79 5.77 -15.29
C GLU A 113 7.63 7.05 -15.49
N GLY A 114 7.92 7.80 -14.43
CA GLY A 114 8.67 9.07 -14.51
C GLY A 114 7.87 10.22 -15.13
N LYS A 115 6.54 10.18 -15.04
CA LYS A 115 5.63 11.20 -15.57
C LYS A 115 5.21 12.23 -14.50
N HIS A 116 6.09 12.52 -13.55
CA HIS A 116 5.89 13.46 -12.44
C HIS A 116 6.65 14.76 -12.66
#